data_AF-A0A2R6R615-F1
#
_entry.id   AF-A0A2R6R615-F1
#
_cell.length_a   1.000
_cell.length_b   1.000
_cell.length_c   1.000
_cell.angle_alpha   90.00
_cell.angle_beta   90.00
_cell.angle_gamma   90.00
#
_symmetry.space_group_name_H-M   'P 1'
#
loop_
_entity.id
_entity.type
_entity.pdbx_description
1 polymer ?
#
loop_
_entity_poly.entity_id
_entity_poly.type
_entity_poly.pdbx_seq_one_letter_code
_entity_poly.pdbx_strand_id
1 'polypeptide(L)'
;MFCFLNTVAIFYSATAALPFGTILVILLIWTLVTSPLLVLGGIAGKNSKAEFQAPVHTTKYPREIPPLPWYRGTLPQMAMAGFLPFSAIYIELYYIFASVWGHRIYTIYSILFIVFIILLIVTAFITVALTYFQLAAEDHEWWWRSFLCGGSTGLFIYAYCLYYYYARSDMSGFMQTSFFFGYMACICYGFFLMLGTVGFHAALFFVRHIYRSIKCE
;
A
#
# COMPACT_ATOMS: atom_id res chain seq x y z
N MET A 1 -14.24 -9.42 4.45
CA MET A 1 -13.92 -10.20 3.22
C MET A 1 -14.01 -11.70 3.43
N PHE A 2 -13.28 -12.27 4.40
CA PHE A 2 -13.30 -13.71 4.70
C PHE A 2 -14.72 -14.30 4.83
N CYS A 3 -15.59 -13.69 5.66
CA CYS A 3 -16.96 -14.17 5.83
C CYS A 3 -17.76 -14.16 4.51
N PHE A 4 -17.58 -13.14 3.68
CA PHE A 4 -18.26 -13.03 2.39
C PHE A 4 -17.83 -14.16 1.43
N LEU A 5 -16.52 -14.37 1.27
CA LEU A 5 -15.99 -15.45 0.42
C LEU A 5 -16.42 -16.83 0.92
N ASN A 6 -16.44 -17.02 2.24
CA ASN A 6 -16.88 -18.26 2.85
C ASN A 6 -18.38 -18.52 2.64
N THR A 7 -19.23 -17.49 2.73
CA THR A 7 -20.66 -17.62 2.41
C THR A 7 -20.88 -18.01 0.94
N VAL A 8 -20.13 -17.41 0.01
CA VAL A 8 -20.19 -17.78 -1.41
C VAL A 8 -19.73 -19.23 -1.60
N ALA A 9 -18.65 -19.65 -0.94
CA ALA A 9 -18.16 -21.02 -1.02
C ALA A 9 -19.19 -22.05 -0.51
N ILE A 10 -19.87 -21.73 0.59
CA ILE A 10 -20.95 -22.58 1.15
C ILE A 10 -22.12 -22.66 0.17
N PHE A 11 -22.52 -21.55 -0.44
CA PHE A 11 -23.62 -21.52 -1.41
C PHE A 11 -23.35 -22.42 -2.62
N TYR A 12 -22.11 -22.44 -3.12
CA TYR A 12 -21.70 -23.29 -4.23
C TYR A 12 -21.26 -24.70 -3.81
N SER A 13 -21.37 -25.06 -2.52
CA SER A 13 -20.86 -26.33 -1.97
C SER A 13 -19.41 -26.63 -2.38
N ALA A 14 -18.59 -25.58 -2.47
CA ALA A 14 -17.21 -25.69 -2.91
C ALA A 14 -16.35 -26.32 -1.81
N THR A 15 -15.31 -27.07 -2.19
CA THR A 15 -14.32 -27.63 -1.25
C THR A 15 -13.54 -26.56 -0.49
N ALA A 16 -13.57 -25.32 -0.98
CA ALA A 16 -13.02 -24.15 -0.28
C ALA A 16 -13.91 -23.64 0.88
N ALA A 17 -15.13 -24.16 1.03
CA ALA A 17 -16.02 -23.80 2.13
C ALA A 17 -15.47 -24.36 3.45
N LEU A 18 -15.16 -23.47 4.39
CA LEU A 18 -14.65 -23.89 5.69
C LEU A 18 -15.82 -24.21 6.62
N PRO A 19 -15.80 -25.38 7.30
CA PRO A 19 -16.82 -25.71 8.27
C PRO A 19 -16.73 -24.76 9.47
N PHE A 20 -17.87 -24.54 10.14
CA PHE A 20 -17.98 -23.59 11.26
C PHE A 20 -16.92 -23.81 12.35
N GLY A 21 -16.61 -25.06 12.67
CA GLY A 21 -15.58 -25.40 13.66
C GLY A 21 -14.20 -24.83 13.32
N THR A 22 -13.77 -24.95 12.05
CA THR A 22 -12.48 -24.42 11.60
C THR A 22 -12.43 -22.89 11.63
N ILE A 23 -13.56 -22.23 11.30
CA ILE A 23 -13.67 -20.76 11.40
C ILE A 23 -13.48 -20.30 12.84
N LEU A 24 -14.12 -20.99 13.80
CA LEU A 24 -14.03 -20.67 15.22
C LEU A 24 -12.60 -20.88 15.74
N VAL A 25 -11.92 -21.95 15.31
CA VAL A 25 -10.50 -22.20 15.62
C VAL A 25 -9.59 -21.10 15.06
N ILE A 26 -9.77 -20.69 13.79
CA ILE A 26 -8.99 -19.61 13.17
C ILE A 26 -9.21 -18.29 13.93
N LEU A 27 -10.47 -17.98 14.27
CA LEU A 27 -10.79 -16.79 15.06
C LEU A 27 -10.15 -16.83 16.44
N LEU A 28 -10.20 -17.97 17.14
CA LEU A 28 -9.56 -18.12 18.46
C LEU A 28 -8.04 -17.96 18.38
N ILE A 29 -7.38 -18.59 17.42
CA ILE A 29 -5.93 -18.44 17.22
C ILE A 29 -5.61 -16.97 16.91
N TRP A 30 -6.38 -16.35 16.01
CA TRP A 30 -6.18 -14.95 15.67
C TRP A 30 -6.36 -14.04 16.87
N THR A 31 -7.42 -14.18 17.67
CA THR A 31 -7.63 -13.33 18.86
C THR A 31 -6.60 -13.60 19.95
N LEU A 32 -6.26 -14.86 20.22
CA LEU A 32 -5.26 -15.24 21.22
C LEU A 32 -3.85 -14.78 20.86
N VAL A 33 -3.50 -14.68 19.57
CA VAL A 33 -2.18 -14.20 19.14
C VAL A 33 -2.18 -12.69 18.96
N THR A 34 -3.18 -12.11 18.28
CA THR A 34 -3.18 -10.67 17.98
C THR A 34 -3.49 -9.81 19.19
N SER A 35 -4.37 -10.24 20.11
CA SER A 35 -4.67 -9.43 21.29
C SER A 35 -3.47 -9.22 22.22
N PRO A 36 -2.66 -10.23 22.61
CA PRO A 36 -1.47 -9.96 23.40
C PRO A 36 -0.43 -9.20 22.59
N LEU A 37 -0.27 -9.46 21.29
CA LEU A 37 0.67 -8.68 20.46
C LEU A 37 0.26 -7.20 20.38
N LEU A 38 -1.03 -6.91 20.26
CA LEU A 38 -1.56 -5.54 20.22
C LEU A 38 -1.34 -4.84 21.56
N VAL A 39 -1.59 -5.54 22.67
CA VAL A 39 -1.34 -5.01 24.02
C VAL A 39 0.15 -4.78 24.26
N LEU A 40 1.01 -5.75 23.91
CA LEU A 40 2.47 -5.60 23.99
C LEU A 40 2.97 -4.46 23.11
N GLY A 41 2.46 -4.35 21.88
CA GLY A 41 2.76 -3.25 20.96
C GLY A 41 2.31 -1.89 21.51
N GLY A 42 1.13 -1.84 22.14
CA GLY A 42 0.62 -0.64 22.80
C GLY A 42 1.45 -0.24 24.03
N ILE A 43 1.87 -1.20 24.85
CA ILE A 43 2.77 -0.97 26.00
C ILE A 43 4.14 -0.50 25.50
N ALA A 44 4.70 -1.16 24.48
CA ALA A 44 5.97 -0.77 23.87
C ALA A 44 5.89 0.63 23.26
N GLY A 45 4.79 0.97 22.58
CA GLY A 45 4.53 2.30 22.04
C GLY A 45 4.42 3.36 23.14
N LYS A 46 3.70 3.08 24.23
CA LYS A 46 3.55 3.98 25.39
C LYS A 46 4.88 4.19 26.12
N ASN A 47 5.69 3.15 26.26
CA ASN A 47 6.98 3.22 26.96
C ASN A 47 8.11 3.75 26.06
N SER A 48 7.89 3.80 24.75
CA SER A 48 8.81 4.46 23.82
C SER A 48 8.79 5.96 24.09
N LYS A 49 9.82 6.46 24.79
CA LYS A 49 10.03 7.89 25.07
C LYS A 49 10.43 8.70 23.82
N ALA A 50 10.24 8.14 22.62
CA ALA A 50 10.49 8.84 21.37
C ALA A 50 9.36 9.85 21.11
N GLU A 51 9.38 10.95 21.84
CA GLU A 51 8.58 12.12 21.49
C GLU A 51 8.96 12.52 20.05
N PHE A 52 7.95 12.71 19.18
CA PHE A 52 8.22 13.05 17.79
C PHE A 52 8.95 14.38 17.75
N GLN A 53 10.26 14.34 17.56
CA GLN A 53 11.08 15.54 17.43
C GLN A 53 10.76 16.18 16.08
N ALA A 54 9.91 17.20 16.13
CA ALA A 54 9.63 18.04 14.99
C ALA A 54 10.94 18.67 14.50
N PRO A 55 11.24 18.63 13.19
CA PRO A 55 12.51 19.15 12.65
C PRO A 55 12.70 20.65 12.89
N VAL A 56 11.61 21.38 13.15
CA VAL A 56 11.61 22.82 13.43
C VAL A 56 10.63 23.16 14.55
N HIS A 57 10.88 24.29 15.22
CA HIS A 57 9.95 24.85 16.18
C HIS A 57 8.69 25.32 15.43
N THR A 58 7.53 24.78 15.79
CA THR A 58 6.25 25.08 15.12
C THR A 58 5.55 26.26 15.81
N THR A 59 4.99 27.17 15.03
CA THR A 59 4.08 28.21 15.54
C THR A 59 2.71 27.61 15.88
N LYS A 60 1.98 28.21 16.84
CA LYS A 60 0.62 27.76 17.22
C LYS A 60 -0.40 27.89 16.08
N TYR A 61 -0.19 28.84 15.18
CA TYR A 61 -1.06 29.07 14.03
C TYR A 61 -0.39 28.50 12.77
N PRO A 62 -1.09 27.62 12.02
CA PRO A 62 -0.62 27.17 10.72
C PRO A 62 -0.63 28.35 9.75
N ARG A 63 0.41 28.46 8.92
CA ARG A 63 0.45 29.43 7.83
C ARG A 63 -0.61 29.05 6.79
N GLU A 64 -1.31 30.03 6.24
CA GLU A 64 -2.29 29.80 5.17
C GLU A 64 -1.60 29.18 3.94
N ILE A 65 -2.19 28.11 3.42
CA ILE A 65 -1.68 27.40 2.24
C ILE A 65 -2.13 28.19 1.00
N PRO A 66 -1.22 28.59 0.09
CA PRO A 66 -1.60 29.32 -1.10
C PRO A 66 -2.53 28.47 -1.99
N PRO A 67 -3.48 29.09 -2.73
CA PRO A 67 -4.35 28.36 -3.63
C PRO A 67 -3.53 27.69 -4.73
N LEU A 68 -3.51 26.36 -4.71
CA LEU A 68 -2.78 25.54 -5.68
C LEU A 68 -3.63 25.29 -6.94
N PRO A 69 -3.02 25.24 -8.14
CA PRO A 69 -3.71 24.80 -9.35
C PRO A 69 -4.25 23.36 -9.21
N TRP A 70 -5.30 23.02 -9.94
CA TRP A 70 -5.98 21.71 -9.84
C TRP A 70 -5.02 20.52 -9.98
N TYR A 71 -4.03 20.62 -10.88
CA TYR A 71 -3.06 19.57 -11.17
C TYR A 71 -2.05 19.34 -10.02
N ARG A 72 -1.94 20.27 -9.08
CA ARG A 72 -1.16 20.11 -7.83
C ARG A 72 -2.01 19.62 -6.66
N GLY A 73 -3.27 19.26 -6.91
CA GLY A 73 -4.13 18.61 -5.93
C GLY A 73 -3.62 17.23 -5.52
N THR A 74 -4.22 16.67 -4.47
CA THR A 74 -3.86 15.35 -3.93
C THR A 74 -4.08 14.23 -4.95
N LEU A 75 -5.24 14.21 -5.62
CA LEU A 75 -5.61 13.14 -6.55
C LEU A 75 -4.70 13.06 -7.79
N PRO A 76 -4.40 14.16 -8.52
CA PRO A 76 -3.47 14.09 -9.65
C PRO A 76 -2.06 13.68 -9.25
N GLN A 77 -1.58 14.16 -8.09
CA GLN A 77 -0.29 13.74 -7.56
C GLN A 77 -0.25 12.26 -7.21
N MET A 78 -1.29 11.70 -6.59
CA MET A 78 -1.41 10.27 -6.32
C MET A 78 -1.40 9.47 -7.63
N ALA A 79 -2.12 9.93 -8.66
CA ALA A 79 -2.13 9.26 -9.95
C ALA A 79 -0.73 9.25 -10.60
N MET A 80 -0.03 10.40 -10.60
CA MET A 80 1.34 10.49 -11.10
C MET A 80 2.31 9.62 -10.29
N ALA A 81 2.18 9.63 -8.96
CA ALA A 81 3.05 8.92 -8.04
C ALA A 81 3.01 7.41 -8.25
N GLY A 82 1.81 6.86 -8.46
CA GLY A 82 1.60 5.41 -8.58
C GLY A 82 1.83 4.87 -9.98
N PHE A 83 1.66 5.69 -11.03
CA PHE A 83 1.83 5.24 -12.41
C PHE A 83 3.27 4.83 -12.73
N LEU A 84 4.26 5.58 -12.25
CA LEU A 84 5.69 5.30 -12.47
C LEU A 84 6.18 3.99 -11.84
N PRO A 85 5.97 3.72 -10.54
CA PRO A 85 6.32 2.44 -9.95
C PRO A 85 5.49 1.30 -10.54
N PHE A 86 4.24 1.54 -10.94
CA PHE A 86 3.41 0.54 -11.62
C PHE A 86 3.98 0.15 -12.99
N SER A 87 4.44 1.11 -13.80
CA SER A 87 5.01 0.82 -15.12
C SER A 87 6.30 0.00 -15.03
N ALA A 88 7.10 0.22 -13.98
CA ALA A 88 8.31 -0.55 -13.72
C ALA A 88 8.05 -2.04 -13.39
N ILE A 89 6.90 -2.35 -12.78
CA ILE A 89 6.55 -3.73 -12.37
C ILE A 89 5.54 -4.41 -13.30
N TYR A 90 5.03 -3.71 -14.30
CA TYR A 90 3.90 -4.17 -15.13
C TYR A 90 4.13 -5.55 -15.77
N ILE A 91 5.32 -5.78 -16.34
CA ILE A 91 5.66 -7.03 -17.03
C ILE A 91 5.71 -8.20 -16.03
N GLU A 92 6.32 -7.99 -14.87
CA GLU A 92 6.37 -9.03 -13.83
C GLU A 92 5.00 -9.32 -13.25
N LEU A 93 4.20 -8.28 -13.04
CA LEU A 93 2.82 -8.43 -12.58
C LEU A 93 2.05 -9.33 -13.55
N TYR A 94 2.16 -9.13 -14.86
CA TYR A 94 1.56 -10.01 -15.86
C TYR A 94 1.97 -11.48 -15.67
N TYR A 95 3.26 -11.76 -15.49
CA TYR A 95 3.75 -13.12 -15.28
C TYR A 95 3.28 -13.74 -13.97
N ILE A 96 3.18 -12.95 -12.89
CA ILE A 96 2.60 -13.39 -11.61
C ILE A 96 1.13 -13.77 -11.82
N PHE A 97 0.33 -12.92 -12.46
CA PHE A 97 -1.08 -13.21 -12.71
C PHE A 97 -1.27 -14.45 -13.60
N ALA A 98 -0.45 -14.60 -14.64
CA ALA A 98 -0.46 -15.76 -15.50
C ALA A 98 -0.04 -17.06 -14.78
N SER A 99 0.76 -16.96 -13.73
CA SER A 99 1.19 -18.12 -12.95
C SER A 99 0.26 -18.48 -11.79
N VAL A 100 -0.26 -17.47 -11.09
CA VAL A 100 -1.18 -17.68 -9.95
C VAL A 100 -2.56 -18.14 -10.44
N TRP A 101 -3.05 -17.58 -11.55
CA TRP A 101 -4.38 -17.87 -12.07
C TRP A 101 -4.40 -18.68 -13.37
N GLY A 102 -3.23 -18.89 -14.00
CA GLY A 102 -3.08 -19.73 -15.18
C GLY A 102 -2.25 -20.98 -14.91
N HIS A 103 -2.01 -21.77 -15.96
CA HIS A 103 -1.31 -23.06 -15.88
C HIS A 103 0.20 -22.97 -16.16
N ARG A 104 0.82 -21.81 -15.93
CA ARG A 104 2.24 -21.57 -16.23
C ARG A 104 3.02 -21.49 -14.91
N ILE A 105 4.00 -22.37 -14.73
CA ILE A 105 4.89 -22.32 -13.56
C ILE A 105 5.85 -21.14 -13.76
N TYR A 106 5.80 -20.15 -12.88
CA TYR A 106 6.79 -19.08 -12.87
C TYR A 106 8.06 -19.57 -12.18
N THR A 107 9.10 -19.86 -12.96
CA THR A 107 10.34 -20.47 -12.44
C THR A 107 11.40 -19.46 -12.01
N ILE A 108 11.17 -18.15 -12.18
CA ILE A 108 12.22 -17.12 -12.03
C ILE A 108 12.02 -16.26 -10.76
N TYR A 109 11.88 -16.91 -9.60
CA TYR A 109 11.67 -16.24 -8.32
C TYR A 109 12.76 -15.21 -7.95
N SER A 110 14.00 -15.39 -8.44
CA SER A 110 15.11 -14.47 -8.21
C SER A 110 14.87 -13.08 -8.81
N ILE A 111 14.20 -12.99 -9.97
CA ILE A 111 13.89 -11.70 -10.61
C ILE A 111 12.83 -10.95 -9.82
N LEU A 112 11.82 -11.65 -9.26
CA LEU A 112 10.78 -11.04 -8.43
C LEU A 112 11.35 -10.30 -7.23
N PHE A 113 12.34 -10.88 -6.56
CA PHE A 113 12.98 -10.24 -5.42
C PHE A 113 13.71 -8.94 -5.84
N ILE A 114 14.45 -8.98 -6.94
CA ILE A 114 15.14 -7.79 -7.47
C ILE A 114 14.13 -6.70 -7.83
N VAL A 115 13.05 -7.06 -8.52
CA VAL A 115 12.00 -6.13 -8.94
C VAL A 115 11.26 -5.54 -7.74
N PHE A 116 11.06 -6.33 -6.69
CA PHE A 116 10.52 -5.84 -5.42
C PHE A 116 11.41 -4.77 -4.79
N ILE A 117 12.73 -4.97 -4.77
CA ILE A 117 13.68 -3.95 -4.27
C ILE A 117 13.65 -2.70 -5.13
N ILE A 118 13.63 -2.84 -6.47
CA ILE A 118 13.51 -1.70 -7.39
C ILE A 118 12.21 -0.94 -7.14
N LEU A 119 11.10 -1.64 -6.93
CA LEU A 119 9.81 -1.03 -6.60
C LEU A 119 9.92 -0.17 -5.33
N LEU A 120 10.52 -0.67 -4.26
CA LEU A 120 10.71 0.10 -3.02
C LEU A 120 11.54 1.36 -3.25
N ILE A 121 12.64 1.25 -4.03
CA ILE A 121 13.53 2.39 -4.33
C ILE A 121 12.79 3.43 -5.18
N VAL A 122 12.10 3.01 -6.24
CA VAL A 122 11.36 3.92 -7.13
C VAL A 122 10.23 4.62 -6.37
N THR A 123 9.47 3.89 -5.56
CA THR A 123 8.42 4.48 -4.72
C THR A 123 9.00 5.49 -3.73
N ALA A 124 10.13 5.18 -3.07
CA ALA A 124 10.79 6.12 -2.17
C ALA A 124 11.27 7.39 -2.90
N PHE A 125 11.85 7.23 -4.10
CA PHE A 125 12.34 8.37 -4.88
C PHE A 125 11.21 9.30 -5.36
N ILE A 126 10.14 8.74 -5.91
CA ILE A 126 8.98 9.51 -6.40
C ILE A 126 8.27 10.22 -5.25
N THR A 127 8.10 9.57 -4.11
CA THR A 127 7.47 10.20 -2.93
C THR A 127 8.29 11.35 -2.37
N VAL A 128 9.63 11.22 -2.33
CA VAL A 128 10.53 12.31 -1.94
C VAL A 128 10.46 13.48 -2.93
N ALA A 129 10.50 13.21 -4.23
CA ALA A 129 10.44 14.25 -5.26
C ALA A 129 9.11 15.04 -5.20
N LEU A 130 7.99 14.35 -5.05
CA LEU A 130 6.67 15.01 -4.92
C LEU A 130 6.55 15.79 -3.62
N THR A 131 7.09 15.27 -2.52
CA THR A 131 7.13 15.98 -1.23
C THR A 131 7.97 17.25 -1.33
N TYR A 132 9.09 17.22 -2.07
CA TYR A 132 9.90 18.41 -2.34
C TYR A 132 9.11 19.47 -3.11
N PHE A 133 8.44 19.11 -4.20
CA PHE A 133 7.63 20.06 -4.97
C PHE A 133 6.46 20.62 -4.15
N GLN A 134 5.89 19.84 -3.24
CA GLN A 134 4.84 20.29 -2.32
C GLN A 134 5.40 21.34 -1.34
N LEU A 135 6.53 21.05 -0.70
CA LEU A 135 7.21 21.98 0.22
C LEU A 135 7.65 23.27 -0.48
N ALA A 136 8.13 23.17 -1.73
CA ALA A 136 8.50 24.32 -2.55
C ALA A 136 7.29 25.22 -2.93
N ALA A 137 6.07 24.68 -2.85
CA ALA A 137 4.84 25.42 -3.05
C ALA A 137 4.25 25.97 -1.74
N GLU A 138 5.04 25.99 -0.66
CA GLU A 138 4.65 26.41 0.71
C GLU A 138 3.52 25.56 1.33
N ASP A 139 3.28 24.35 0.82
CA ASP A 139 2.31 23.43 1.40
C ASP A 139 2.98 22.51 2.44
N HIS A 140 2.53 22.64 3.69
CA HIS A 140 3.09 21.92 4.84
C HIS A 140 2.40 20.57 5.12
N GLU A 141 1.31 20.23 4.45
CA GLU A 141 0.51 19.02 4.69
C GLU A 141 1.09 17.78 3.98
N TRP A 142 2.39 17.50 4.18
CA TRP A 142 3.09 16.44 3.46
C TRP A 142 2.87 15.03 4.04
N TRP A 143 2.41 14.91 5.28
CA TRP A 143 2.37 13.62 6.00
C TRP A 143 1.43 12.60 5.35
N TRP A 144 0.15 12.92 5.23
CA TRP A 144 -0.82 12.03 4.60
C TRP A 144 -0.61 11.96 3.09
N ARG A 145 -0.17 13.05 2.45
CA ARG A 145 0.07 13.09 1.02
C ARG A 145 1.21 12.18 0.60
N SER A 146 2.32 12.16 1.34
CA SER A 146 3.45 11.25 1.07
C SER A 146 3.07 9.78 1.23
N PHE A 147 2.29 9.44 2.26
CA PHE A 147 1.75 8.09 2.46
C PHE A 147 0.82 7.67 1.32
N LEU A 148 -0.15 8.52 0.97
CA LEU A 148 -1.11 8.25 -0.12
C LEU A 148 -0.41 8.17 -1.49
N CYS A 149 0.59 9.02 -1.75
CA CYS A 149 1.39 8.96 -2.97
C CYS A 149 2.19 7.66 -3.06
N GLY A 150 2.84 7.22 -1.97
CA GLY A 150 3.57 5.95 -1.95
C GLY A 150 2.66 4.74 -2.15
N GLY A 151 1.53 4.73 -1.43
CA GLY A 151 0.55 3.65 -1.49
C GLY A 151 -0.21 3.56 -2.80
N SER A 152 -0.36 4.67 -3.53
CA SER A 152 -1.17 4.76 -4.77
C SER A 152 -0.87 3.67 -5.80
N THR A 153 0.37 3.18 -5.87
CA THR A 153 0.78 2.03 -6.69
C THR A 153 -0.12 0.80 -6.48
N GLY A 154 -0.53 0.53 -5.23
CA GLY A 154 -1.45 -0.57 -4.90
C GLY A 154 -2.84 -0.40 -5.53
N LEU A 155 -3.30 0.84 -5.72
CA LEU A 155 -4.55 1.13 -6.45
C LEU A 155 -4.40 0.87 -7.94
N PHE A 156 -3.23 1.20 -8.53
CA PHE A 156 -2.93 0.88 -9.93
C PHE A 156 -2.85 -0.64 -10.16
N ILE A 157 -2.25 -1.38 -9.23
CA ILE A 157 -2.25 -2.85 -9.26
C ILE A 157 -3.69 -3.37 -9.24
N TYR A 158 -4.55 -2.83 -8.38
CA TYR A 158 -5.97 -3.22 -8.34
C TYR A 158 -6.72 -2.89 -9.63
N ALA A 159 -6.46 -1.73 -10.24
CA ALA A 159 -7.01 -1.38 -11.54
C ALA A 159 -6.53 -2.35 -12.65
N TYR A 160 -5.27 -2.78 -12.58
CA TYR A 160 -4.75 -3.82 -13.47
C TYR A 160 -5.46 -5.16 -13.26
N CYS A 161 -5.82 -5.54 -12.03
CA CYS A 161 -6.62 -6.73 -11.76
C CYS A 161 -7.96 -6.70 -12.51
N LEU A 162 -8.63 -5.54 -12.55
CA LEU A 162 -9.87 -5.36 -13.32
C LEU A 162 -9.61 -5.59 -14.82
N TYR A 163 -8.57 -4.96 -15.38
CA TYR A 163 -8.20 -5.14 -16.77
C TYR A 163 -7.88 -6.61 -17.11
N TYR A 164 -7.06 -7.27 -16.29
CA TYR A 164 -6.68 -8.67 -16.47
C TYR A 164 -7.90 -9.59 -16.45
N TYR A 165 -8.82 -9.35 -15.51
CA TYR A 165 -10.06 -10.11 -15.37
C TYR A 165 -10.91 -10.03 -16.66
N TYR A 166 -11.16 -8.83 -17.18
CA TYR A 166 -12.03 -8.66 -18.36
C TYR A 166 -11.36 -9.00 -19.70
N ALA A 167 -10.08 -8.67 -19.87
CA ALA A 167 -9.41 -8.75 -21.17
C ALA A 167 -8.68 -10.08 -21.41
N ARG A 168 -8.40 -10.85 -20.35
CA ARG A 168 -7.48 -11.99 -20.46
C ARG A 168 -7.88 -13.23 -19.67
N SER A 169 -8.68 -13.08 -18.62
CA SER A 169 -9.07 -14.23 -17.81
C SER A 169 -10.22 -14.97 -18.48
N ASP A 170 -10.02 -16.26 -18.77
CA ASP A 170 -11.09 -17.20 -19.17
C ASP A 170 -11.95 -17.63 -17.96
N MET A 171 -11.86 -16.87 -16.85
CA MET A 171 -12.51 -17.15 -15.59
C MET A 171 -13.97 -16.71 -15.68
N SER A 172 -14.90 -17.63 -15.44
CA SER A 172 -16.33 -17.37 -15.56
C SER A 172 -17.08 -17.86 -14.32
N GLY A 173 -18.13 -17.12 -13.96
CA GLY A 173 -18.99 -17.44 -12.82
C GLY A 173 -18.71 -16.61 -11.57
N PHE A 174 -19.77 -16.39 -10.79
CA PHE A 174 -19.77 -15.51 -9.61
C PHE A 174 -18.85 -15.99 -8.49
N MET A 175 -18.68 -17.30 -8.32
CA MET A 175 -17.75 -17.85 -7.34
C MET A 175 -16.30 -17.48 -7.69
N GLN A 176 -15.90 -17.62 -8.95
CA GLN A 176 -14.53 -17.33 -9.38
C GLN A 176 -14.24 -15.82 -9.35
N THR A 177 -15.21 -14.98 -9.75
CA THR A 177 -15.10 -13.51 -9.70
C THR A 177 -14.87 -13.03 -8.27
N SER A 178 -15.72 -13.48 -7.34
CA SER A 178 -15.67 -13.04 -5.94
C SER A 178 -14.36 -13.45 -5.27
N PHE A 179 -13.90 -14.68 -5.49
CA PHE A 179 -12.61 -15.15 -4.98
C PHE A 179 -11.44 -14.36 -5.56
N PHE A 180 -11.40 -14.15 -6.88
CA PHE A 180 -10.35 -13.38 -7.54
C PHE A 180 -10.25 -11.95 -7.00
N PHE A 181 -11.35 -11.20 -7.04
CA PHE A 181 -11.36 -9.81 -6.57
C PHE A 181 -11.16 -9.72 -5.06
N GLY A 182 -11.65 -10.70 -4.30
CA GLY A 182 -11.45 -10.76 -2.87
C GLY A 182 -9.96 -10.89 -2.52
N TYR A 183 -9.29 -11.93 -3.01
CA TYR A 183 -7.86 -12.10 -2.71
C TYR A 183 -7.02 -10.95 -3.24
N MET A 184 -7.32 -10.45 -4.44
CA MET A 184 -6.56 -9.35 -5.03
C MET A 184 -6.76 -8.03 -4.28
N ALA A 185 -7.96 -7.74 -3.77
CA ALA A 185 -8.18 -6.56 -2.92
C ALA A 185 -7.34 -6.64 -1.63
N CYS A 186 -7.24 -7.82 -1.02
CA CYS A 186 -6.41 -8.05 0.17
C CYS A 186 -4.92 -7.79 -0.12
N ILE A 187 -4.41 -8.36 -1.21
CA ILE A 187 -3.01 -8.20 -1.62
C ILE A 187 -2.71 -6.73 -1.96
N CYS A 188 -3.56 -6.09 -2.76
CA CYS A 188 -3.39 -4.69 -3.15
C CYS A 188 -3.44 -3.75 -1.94
N TYR A 189 -4.30 -4.03 -0.96
CA TYR A 189 -4.32 -3.28 0.31
C TYR A 189 -3.01 -3.45 1.10
N GLY A 190 -2.46 -4.67 1.14
CA GLY A 190 -1.14 -4.92 1.74
C GLY A 190 -0.03 -4.11 1.06
N PHE A 191 0.02 -4.13 -0.29
CA PHE A 191 0.96 -3.31 -1.07
C PHE A 191 0.76 -1.81 -0.83
N PHE A 192 -0.49 -1.35 -0.77
CA PHE A 192 -0.80 0.06 -0.49
C PHE A 192 -0.23 0.51 0.86
N LEU A 193 -0.45 -0.28 1.92
CA LEU A 193 0.09 0.04 3.24
C LEU A 193 1.62 -0.02 3.26
N MET A 194 2.22 -1.05 2.68
CA MET A 194 3.67 -1.25 2.66
C MET A 194 4.40 -0.16 1.87
N LEU A 195 3.91 0.16 0.66
CA LEU A 195 4.51 1.23 -0.16
C LEU A 195 4.22 2.61 0.43
N GLY A 196 3.06 2.79 1.07
CA GLY A 196 2.73 4.00 1.81
C GLY A 196 3.66 4.25 3.00
N THR A 197 3.98 3.23 3.80
CA THR A 197 4.91 3.38 4.93
C THR A 197 6.33 3.68 4.45
N VAL A 198 6.79 3.00 3.40
CA VAL A 198 8.11 3.27 2.79
C VAL A 198 8.18 4.71 2.27
N GLY A 199 7.15 5.17 1.56
CA GLY A 199 7.06 6.55 1.09
C GLY A 199 7.05 7.58 2.22
N PHE A 200 6.29 7.33 3.27
CA PHE A 200 6.24 8.21 4.45
C PHE A 200 7.59 8.31 5.17
N HIS A 201 8.26 7.18 5.39
CA HIS A 201 9.58 7.16 6.03
C HIS A 201 10.66 7.84 5.19
N ALA A 202 10.64 7.63 3.86
CA ALA A 202 11.55 8.28 2.94
C ALA A 202 11.35 9.81 2.93
N ALA A 203 10.10 10.26 2.84
CA ALA A 203 9.74 11.67 2.92
C ALA A 203 10.15 12.30 4.26
N LEU A 204 9.89 11.62 5.38
CA LEU A 204 10.27 12.09 6.72
C LEU A 204 11.79 12.23 6.87
N PHE A 205 12.57 11.26 6.37
CA PHE A 205 14.03 11.33 6.37
C PHE A 205 14.52 12.54 5.56
N PHE A 206 13.95 12.73 4.36
CA PHE A 206 14.26 13.85 3.49
C PHE A 206 13.94 15.21 4.11
N VAL A 207 12.74 15.36 4.68
CA VAL A 207 12.32 16.59 5.38
C VAL A 207 13.28 16.91 6.52
N ARG A 208 13.62 15.94 7.36
CA ARG A 208 14.61 16.14 8.43
C ARG A 208 15.98 16.56 7.91
N HIS A 209 16.40 16.03 6.76
CA HIS A 209 17.67 16.38 6.14
C HIS A 209 17.70 17.86 5.70
N ILE A 210 16.68 18.32 4.97
CA ILE A 210 16.60 19.71 4.49
C ILE A 210 16.50 20.70 5.65
N TYR A 211 15.63 20.46 6.63
CA TYR A 211 15.46 21.40 7.73
C TYR A 211 16.66 21.46 8.67
N ARG A 212 17.47 20.41 8.72
CA ARG A 212 18.75 20.42 9.44
C ARG A 212 19.81 21.26 8.72
N SER A 213 19.87 21.20 7.39
CA SER A 213 20.86 21.98 6.62
C SER A 213 20.57 23.48 6.60
N ILE A 214 19.29 23.88 6.66
CA ILE A 214 18.89 25.31 6.63
C ILE A 214 19.24 26.05 7.95
N LYS A 215 19.41 25.35 9.07
CA LYS A 215 19.76 25.95 10.38
C LYS A 215 21.25 26.20 10.60
N CYS A 216 22.10 25.98 9.60
CA CYS A 216 23.55 26.15 9.69
C CYS A 216 24.08 27.53 9.22
N GLU A 217 23.20 28.52 9.01
CA GLU A 217 23.58 29.92 8.78
C GLU A 217 22.94 30.86 9.80
#